data_AF-A0A1X1BN07-F1
#
_entry.id   AF-A0A1X1BN07-F1
#
_cell.length_a   1.000
_cell.length_b   1.000
_cell.length_c   1.000
_cell.angle_alpha   90.00
_cell.angle_beta   90.00
_cell.angle_gamma   90.00
#
_symmetry.space_group_name_H-M   'P 1'
#
loop_
_entity.id
_entity.type
_entity.pdbx_description
1 polymer ?
#
loop_
_entity_poly.entity_id
_entity_poly.type
_entity_poly.pdbx_seq_one_letter_code
_entity_poly.pdbx_strand_id
1 'polypeptide(L)'
;MKGKRRRSEEAAIRHRQRYMDILKRRNMSAVAVSASHFPKPSHATVAPQSLDDRRPICKYYYRTGNCVHGSDCNFSHDCIPLTSKELKLCRYYLRGPSHCMYSASECKYSHDPGLFLCRNNVICGECSNESHCIFKHLDAASMATLDDAERLKFCYNNKRFLTELLLRYVNGQPTVTPSEVNIGSSREFPDDDVMPQILALKEPFLERLPWYLQLVHTLLLRDYELKENE
;
A
#
# COMPACT_ATOMS: atom_id res chain seq x y z
N MET A 1 27.49 17.43 -18.45
CA MET A 1 27.31 15.96 -18.55
C MET A 1 28.00 15.28 -17.37
N LYS A 2 27.26 14.71 -16.40
CA LYS A 2 27.85 14.00 -15.25
C LYS A 2 27.87 12.49 -15.56
N GLY A 3 29.06 11.94 -15.83
CA GLY A 3 29.24 10.52 -16.13
C GLY A 3 28.90 9.62 -14.93
N LYS A 4 28.11 8.56 -15.14
CA LYS A 4 27.85 7.52 -14.13
C LYS A 4 29.19 6.91 -13.70
N ARG A 5 29.55 7.04 -12.41
CA ARG A 5 30.76 6.43 -11.84
C ARG A 5 30.71 4.91 -12.10
N ARG A 6 31.61 4.41 -12.95
CA ARG A 6 31.79 2.96 -13.17
C ARG A 6 32.22 2.34 -11.83
N ARG A 7 31.48 1.33 -11.37
CA ARG A 7 31.86 0.51 -10.21
C ARG A 7 33.27 -0.04 -10.47
N SER A 8 34.17 0.08 -9.50
CA SER A 8 35.56 -0.35 -9.66
C SER A 8 35.62 -1.82 -10.07
N GLU A 9 36.61 -2.18 -10.87
CA GLU A 9 36.77 -3.54 -11.37
C GLU A 9 36.91 -4.55 -10.22
N GLU A 10 37.60 -4.15 -9.15
CA GLU A 10 37.69 -4.91 -7.89
C GLU A 10 36.34 -5.16 -7.23
N ALA A 11 35.42 -4.17 -7.23
CA ALA A 11 34.08 -4.35 -6.68
C ALA A 11 33.22 -5.28 -7.57
N ALA A 12 33.43 -5.25 -8.90
CA ALA A 12 32.79 -6.16 -9.83
C ALA A 12 33.32 -7.60 -9.68
N ILE A 13 34.63 -7.77 -9.49
CA ILE A 13 35.28 -9.07 -9.25
C ILE A 13 34.82 -9.67 -7.93
N ARG A 14 34.83 -8.90 -6.83
CA ARG A 14 34.34 -9.36 -5.52
C ARG A 14 32.86 -9.77 -5.57
N HIS A 15 32.04 -9.03 -6.32
CA HIS A 15 30.63 -9.39 -6.52
C HIS A 15 30.49 -10.70 -7.31
N ARG A 16 31.25 -10.88 -8.40
CA ARG A 16 31.26 -12.13 -9.17
C ARG A 16 31.73 -13.33 -8.34
N GLN A 17 32.80 -13.17 -7.56
CA GLN A 17 33.30 -14.25 -6.68
C GLN A 17 32.24 -14.65 -5.64
N ARG A 18 31.65 -13.69 -4.93
CA ARG A 18 30.55 -13.98 -3.98
C ARG A 18 29.37 -14.68 -4.63
N TYR A 19 29.01 -14.29 -5.86
CA TYR A 19 27.93 -14.93 -6.61
C TYR A 19 28.25 -16.40 -6.93
N MET A 20 29.47 -16.69 -7.37
CA MET A 20 29.90 -18.07 -7.67
C MET A 20 29.98 -18.95 -6.41
N ASP A 21 30.39 -18.39 -5.28
CA ASP A 21 30.43 -19.11 -4.00
C ASP A 21 29.03 -19.43 -3.45
N ILE A 22 28.05 -18.56 -3.73
CA ILE A 22 26.63 -18.83 -3.41
C ILE A 22 26.09 -19.97 -4.28
N LEU A 23 26.42 -20.00 -5.58
CA LEU A 23 26.00 -21.08 -6.48
C LEU A 23 26.64 -22.43 -6.11
N LYS A 24 27.92 -22.44 -5.73
CA LYS A 24 28.60 -23.65 -5.25
C LYS A 24 27.96 -24.22 -3.98
N ARG A 25 27.61 -23.35 -3.01
CA ARG A 25 26.90 -23.78 -1.79
C ARG A 25 25.53 -24.35 -2.10
N ARG A 26 24.77 -23.75 -3.03
CA ARG A 26 23.48 -24.28 -3.50
C ARG A 26 23.63 -25.65 -4.17
N ASN A 27 24.68 -25.86 -4.96
CA ASN A 27 24.92 -27.14 -5.62
C ASN A 27 25.31 -28.25 -4.61
N MET A 28 26.06 -27.90 -3.56
CA MET A 28 26.39 -28.82 -2.48
C MET A 28 25.17 -29.17 -1.59
N SER A 29 24.28 -28.20 -1.35
CA SER A 29 23.02 -28.43 -0.63
C SER A 29 22.00 -29.24 -1.44
N ALA A 30 22.00 -29.15 -2.77
CA ALA A 30 21.11 -29.93 -3.64
C ALA A 30 21.45 -31.44 -3.64
N VAL A 31 22.71 -31.80 -3.40
CA VAL A 31 23.16 -33.20 -3.32
C VAL A 31 22.74 -33.88 -2.00
N ALA A 32 22.46 -33.10 -0.95
CA ALA A 32 22.12 -33.62 0.38
C ALA A 32 20.62 -33.94 0.58
N VAL A 33 19.74 -33.56 -0.34
CA VAL A 33 18.26 -33.63 -0.15
C VAL A 33 17.63 -34.91 -0.73
N SER A 34 18.40 -35.78 -1.38
CA SER A 34 17.87 -36.99 -2.05
C SER A 34 17.60 -38.19 -1.14
N ALA A 35 17.64 -38.05 0.19
CA ALA A 35 17.43 -39.16 1.12
C ALA A 35 16.51 -38.79 2.30
N SER A 36 15.20 -38.67 2.05
CA SER A 36 14.10 -39.21 2.91
C SER A 36 12.74 -38.58 2.55
N HIS A 37 11.79 -39.42 2.14
CA HIS A 37 10.34 -39.13 2.07
C HIS A 37 9.69 -39.62 3.37
N PHE A 38 8.80 -38.84 4.01
CA PHE A 38 7.53 -39.27 4.65
C PHE A 38 6.71 -38.02 5.12
N PRO A 39 5.37 -38.10 5.28
CA PRO A 39 4.42 -36.98 5.24
C PRO A 39 4.01 -36.38 6.61
N LYS A 40 3.38 -35.18 6.53
CA LYS A 40 2.76 -34.30 7.57
C LYS A 40 1.77 -35.03 8.52
N PRO A 41 1.42 -34.57 9.77
CA PRO A 41 0.87 -33.22 10.05
C PRO A 41 0.98 -32.59 11.48
N SER A 42 0.51 -31.34 11.56
CA SER A 42 -0.14 -30.58 12.67
C SER A 42 0.61 -30.17 13.96
N HIS A 43 0.37 -28.90 14.31
CA HIS A 43 0.52 -28.22 15.61
C HIS A 43 1.90 -28.23 16.28
N ALA A 44 2.57 -27.07 16.27
CA ALA A 44 3.19 -26.50 17.48
C ALA A 44 3.73 -25.08 17.26
N THR A 45 3.42 -24.23 18.25
CA THR A 45 4.24 -23.15 18.80
C THR A 45 4.59 -21.96 17.90
N VAL A 46 3.86 -20.88 18.15
CA VAL A 46 4.35 -19.50 18.03
C VAL A 46 5.68 -19.42 18.78
N ALA A 47 6.79 -19.37 18.04
CA ALA A 47 8.09 -19.05 18.60
C ALA A 47 8.11 -17.56 19.02
N PRO A 48 8.87 -17.19 20.07
CA PRO A 48 8.83 -15.85 20.63
C PRO A 48 9.33 -14.84 19.61
N GLN A 49 8.54 -13.79 19.39
CA GLN A 49 8.86 -12.62 18.57
C GLN A 49 10.19 -12.02 19.04
N SER A 50 11.29 -12.32 18.33
CA SER A 50 12.64 -11.89 18.71
C SER A 50 13.12 -10.73 17.84
N LEU A 51 13.17 -9.52 18.43
CA LEU A 51 14.18 -8.48 18.17
C LEU A 51 14.45 -8.08 16.69
N ASP A 52 13.44 -7.99 15.82
CA ASP A 52 13.61 -7.56 14.42
C ASP A 52 13.18 -6.10 14.13
N ASP A 53 12.55 -5.40 15.10
CA ASP A 53 11.96 -4.06 14.92
C ASP A 53 12.94 -2.92 14.60
N ARG A 54 14.25 -3.18 14.54
CA ARG A 54 15.28 -2.13 14.27
C ARG A 54 16.04 -2.32 12.96
N ARG A 55 15.81 -3.38 12.19
CA ARG A 55 16.52 -3.56 10.92
C ARG A 55 15.82 -2.77 9.81
N PRO A 56 16.58 -2.12 8.91
CA PRO A 56 15.97 -1.46 7.76
C PRO A 56 15.21 -2.46 6.89
N ILE A 57 14.08 -2.03 6.32
CA ILE A 57 13.22 -2.86 5.47
C ILE A 57 13.99 -3.36 4.24
N CYS A 58 13.80 -4.64 3.93
CA CYS A 58 14.32 -5.26 2.72
C CYS A 58 13.62 -4.70 1.49
N LYS A 59 14.34 -3.90 0.68
CA LYS A 59 13.80 -3.30 -0.54
C LYS A 59 13.29 -4.32 -1.56
N TYR A 60 13.91 -5.50 -1.61
CA TYR A 60 13.50 -6.56 -2.54
C TYR A 60 12.18 -7.18 -2.11
N TYR A 61 12.10 -7.65 -0.85
CA TYR A 61 10.87 -8.17 -0.29
C TYR A 61 9.74 -7.15 -0.36
N TYR A 62 9.99 -5.90 0.05
CA TYR A 62 9.00 -4.84 -0.02
C TYR A 62 8.47 -4.62 -1.44
N ARG A 63 9.30 -4.72 -2.49
CA ARG A 63 8.86 -4.48 -3.88
C ARG A 63 8.16 -5.67 -4.52
N THR A 64 8.56 -6.90 -4.20
CA THR A 64 8.13 -8.10 -4.95
C THR A 64 7.38 -9.12 -4.10
N GLY A 65 7.40 -8.97 -2.78
CA GLY A 65 6.98 -9.98 -1.80
C GLY A 65 7.98 -11.14 -1.66
N ASN A 66 9.10 -11.13 -2.39
CA ASN A 66 10.04 -12.24 -2.44
C ASN A 66 11.49 -11.76 -2.35
N CYS A 67 12.25 -12.35 -1.43
CA CYS A 67 13.67 -12.09 -1.27
C CYS A 67 14.47 -13.37 -1.49
N VAL A 68 15.53 -13.29 -2.32
CA VAL A 68 16.40 -14.44 -2.64
C VAL A 68 17.12 -14.98 -1.40
N HIS A 69 17.23 -14.17 -0.34
CA HIS A 69 17.83 -14.53 0.94
C HIS A 69 16.84 -15.14 1.94
N GLY A 70 15.53 -15.19 1.64
CA GLY A 70 14.53 -15.80 2.50
C GLY A 70 14.57 -15.26 3.94
N SER A 71 14.44 -16.15 4.93
CA SER A 71 14.57 -15.83 6.36
C SER A 71 15.96 -15.36 6.78
N ASP A 72 17.00 -15.67 5.99
CA ASP A 72 18.38 -15.30 6.29
C ASP A 72 18.74 -13.89 5.77
N CYS A 73 17.73 -13.09 5.41
CA CYS A 73 17.95 -11.72 4.97
C CYS A 73 18.43 -10.85 6.14
N ASN A 74 19.49 -10.08 5.92
CA ASN A 74 19.99 -9.10 6.91
C ASN A 74 19.08 -7.86 7.06
N PHE A 75 18.00 -7.79 6.29
CA PHE A 75 17.03 -6.69 6.29
C PHE A 75 15.67 -7.23 6.74
N SER A 76 14.87 -6.38 7.38
CA SER A 76 13.55 -6.79 7.89
C SER A 76 12.58 -7.11 6.74
N HIS A 77 11.83 -8.20 6.90
CA HIS A 77 10.67 -8.56 6.06
C HIS A 77 9.34 -8.24 6.75
N ASP A 78 9.38 -7.54 7.89
CA ASP A 78 8.19 -7.10 8.63
C ASP A 78 7.58 -5.86 7.96
N CYS A 79 7.00 -6.07 6.80
CA CYS A 79 6.25 -5.06 6.07
C CYS A 79 5.27 -5.72 5.09
N ILE A 80 4.24 -4.97 4.70
CA ILE A 80 3.33 -5.40 3.63
C ILE A 80 4.03 -5.13 2.29
N PRO A 81 4.26 -6.14 1.44
CA PRO A 81 4.89 -5.92 0.14
C PRO A 81 3.95 -5.18 -0.81
N LEU A 82 4.52 -4.41 -1.74
CA LEU A 82 3.79 -3.64 -2.76
C LEU A 82 2.93 -4.52 -3.70
N THR A 83 3.24 -5.81 -3.77
CA THR A 83 2.46 -6.82 -4.51
C THR A 83 1.30 -7.40 -3.72
N SER A 84 1.16 -7.06 -2.43
CA SER A 84 0.08 -7.56 -1.59
C SER A 84 -1.27 -7.05 -2.07
N LYS A 85 -2.25 -7.96 -2.12
CA LYS A 85 -3.64 -7.61 -2.43
C LYS A 85 -4.26 -6.72 -1.36
N GLU A 86 -3.74 -6.75 -0.14
CA GLU A 86 -4.20 -5.92 0.97
C GLU A 86 -4.01 -4.42 0.72
N LEU A 87 -3.21 -4.00 -0.26
CA LEU A 87 -2.95 -2.58 -0.50
C LEU A 87 -4.01 -1.90 -1.36
N LYS A 88 -4.60 -2.61 -2.33
CA LYS A 88 -5.48 -1.98 -3.33
C LYS A 88 -6.68 -2.84 -3.69
N LEU A 89 -7.87 -2.24 -3.60
CA LEU A 89 -9.12 -2.87 -3.99
C LEU A 89 -9.28 -2.89 -5.52
N CYS A 90 -9.79 -4.00 -6.04
CA CYS A 90 -10.11 -4.12 -7.46
C CYS A 90 -11.34 -3.28 -7.82
N ARG A 91 -11.10 -2.20 -8.57
CA ARG A 91 -12.17 -1.31 -9.05
C ARG A 91 -13.20 -2.03 -9.92
N TYR A 92 -12.79 -3.03 -10.69
CA TYR A 92 -13.73 -3.80 -11.53
C TYR A 92 -14.62 -4.69 -10.67
N TYR A 93 -14.03 -5.46 -9.74
CA TYR A 93 -14.80 -6.27 -8.80
C TYR A 93 -15.80 -5.45 -7.98
N LEU A 94 -15.43 -4.23 -7.57
CA LEU A 94 -16.33 -3.34 -6.83
C LEU A 94 -17.59 -2.93 -7.62
N ARG A 95 -17.53 -2.91 -8.97
CA ARG A 95 -18.72 -2.68 -9.81
C ARG A 95 -19.64 -3.90 -9.87
N GLY A 96 -19.10 -5.07 -9.55
CA GLY A 96 -19.83 -6.32 -9.39
C GLY A 96 -18.90 -7.53 -9.56
N PRO A 97 -19.19 -8.68 -8.94
CA PRO A 97 -18.32 -9.86 -8.96
C PRO A 97 -17.96 -10.38 -10.36
N SER A 98 -18.83 -10.14 -11.35
CA SER A 98 -18.63 -10.53 -12.76
C SER A 98 -17.88 -9.51 -13.62
N HIS A 99 -17.56 -8.33 -13.10
CA HIS A 99 -16.94 -7.25 -13.89
C HIS A 99 -15.41 -7.36 -13.96
N CYS A 100 -14.78 -8.09 -13.03
CA CYS A 100 -13.35 -8.39 -13.13
C CYS A 100 -13.15 -9.63 -13.99
N MET A 101 -12.27 -9.54 -14.99
CA MET A 101 -11.93 -10.67 -15.87
C MET A 101 -11.05 -11.72 -15.20
N TYR A 102 -10.49 -11.42 -14.03
CA TYR A 102 -9.58 -12.31 -13.30
C TYR A 102 -10.27 -12.92 -12.09
N SER A 103 -9.91 -14.16 -11.76
CA SER A 103 -10.32 -14.76 -10.49
C SER A 103 -9.74 -13.99 -9.29
N ALA A 104 -10.31 -14.19 -8.10
CA ALA A 104 -9.80 -13.57 -6.88
C ALA A 104 -8.35 -13.98 -6.56
N SER A 105 -7.91 -15.16 -6.99
CA SER A 105 -6.53 -15.63 -6.86
C SER A 105 -5.57 -15.02 -7.87
N GLU A 106 -6.03 -14.71 -9.09
CA GLU A 106 -5.17 -14.20 -10.18
C GLU A 106 -5.15 -12.67 -10.26
N CYS A 107 -6.21 -12.00 -9.81
CA CYS A 107 -6.26 -10.55 -9.84
C CYS A 107 -5.17 -9.96 -8.95
N LYS A 108 -4.38 -9.02 -9.49
CA LYS A 108 -3.35 -8.30 -8.73
C LYS A 108 -3.91 -7.38 -7.63
N TYR A 109 -5.21 -7.14 -7.61
CA TYR A 109 -5.89 -6.29 -6.64
C TYR A 109 -6.85 -7.15 -5.80
N SER A 110 -7.17 -6.69 -4.58
CA SER A 110 -8.08 -7.42 -3.70
C SER A 110 -9.51 -7.48 -4.25
N HIS A 111 -10.13 -8.65 -4.14
CA HIS A 111 -11.57 -8.87 -4.32
C HIS A 111 -12.27 -9.03 -2.96
N ASP A 112 -11.62 -8.61 -1.88
CA ASP A 112 -12.15 -8.61 -0.52
C ASP A 112 -12.30 -7.17 -0.02
N PRO A 113 -13.52 -6.60 -0.11
CA PRO A 113 -13.82 -5.26 0.38
C PRO A 113 -13.73 -5.14 1.92
N GLY A 114 -13.84 -6.25 2.66
CA GLY A 114 -13.76 -6.28 4.12
C GLY A 114 -12.37 -5.92 4.66
N LEU A 115 -11.35 -5.94 3.81
CA LEU A 115 -10.00 -5.44 4.16
C LEU A 115 -9.88 -3.91 4.13
N PHE A 116 -10.90 -3.20 3.63
CA PHE A 116 -10.83 -1.75 3.40
C PHE A 116 -11.89 -1.04 4.23
N LEU A 117 -11.50 0.10 4.83
CA LEU A 117 -12.42 0.92 5.61
C LEU A 117 -13.53 1.50 4.72
N CYS A 118 -14.75 1.48 5.23
CA CYS A 118 -15.89 2.10 4.58
C CYS A 118 -15.71 3.61 4.52
N ARG A 119 -15.94 4.17 3.34
CA ARG A 119 -15.83 5.62 3.11
C ARG A 119 -16.83 6.42 3.96
N ASN A 120 -18.08 5.96 4.07
CA ASN A 120 -19.12 6.65 4.83
C ASN A 120 -18.82 6.66 6.33
N ASN A 121 -18.48 5.50 6.90
CA ASN A 121 -18.13 5.40 8.31
C ASN A 121 -16.95 6.31 8.67
N VAL A 122 -15.92 6.41 7.82
CA VAL A 122 -14.76 7.30 8.07
C VAL A 122 -15.09 8.79 7.94
N ILE A 123 -15.89 9.17 6.92
CA ILE A 123 -16.10 10.59 6.57
C ILE A 123 -17.28 11.21 7.31
N CYS A 124 -18.37 10.46 7.43
CA CYS A 124 -19.61 10.92 8.05
C CYS A 124 -19.77 10.42 9.50
N GLY A 125 -18.96 9.44 9.93
CA GLY A 125 -19.12 8.77 11.23
C GLY A 125 -20.18 7.69 11.25
N GLU A 126 -21.03 7.62 10.23
CA GLU A 126 -22.16 6.69 10.10
C GLU A 126 -22.20 6.08 8.68
N CYS A 127 -22.91 4.96 8.52
CA CYS A 127 -23.17 4.41 7.20
C CYS A 127 -24.63 3.94 7.08
N SER A 128 -25.36 4.49 6.10
CA SER A 128 -26.77 4.13 5.85
C SER A 128 -26.99 2.64 5.52
N ASN A 129 -25.91 1.91 5.20
CA ASN A 129 -25.93 0.47 4.92
C ASN A 129 -25.27 -0.35 6.04
N GLU A 130 -25.22 0.11 7.28
CA GLU A 130 -24.49 -0.53 8.40
C GLU A 130 -24.67 -2.06 8.52
N SER A 131 -25.87 -2.59 8.27
CA SER A 131 -26.15 -4.03 8.33
C SER A 131 -25.76 -4.83 7.07
N HIS A 132 -25.52 -4.16 5.94
CA HIS A 132 -25.27 -4.78 4.63
C HIS A 132 -23.99 -4.27 3.95
N CYS A 133 -23.24 -3.40 4.60
CA CYS A 133 -22.02 -2.83 4.05
C CYS A 133 -20.94 -3.90 4.00
N ILE A 134 -20.34 -4.07 2.83
CA ILE A 134 -19.27 -5.06 2.58
C ILE A 134 -17.89 -4.57 3.03
N PHE A 135 -17.78 -3.34 3.52
CA PHE A 135 -16.54 -2.70 3.93
C PHE A 135 -16.37 -2.74 5.46
N LYS A 136 -15.12 -2.62 5.92
CA LYS A 136 -14.78 -2.58 7.35
C LYS A 136 -15.34 -1.29 7.98
N HIS A 137 -16.18 -1.43 9.01
CA HIS A 137 -16.59 -0.35 9.89
C HIS A 137 -15.76 -0.37 11.17
N LEU A 138 -15.49 0.83 11.70
CA LEU A 138 -14.84 1.03 12.97
C LEU A 138 -15.70 1.95 13.85
N ASP A 139 -15.62 1.73 15.16
CA ASP A 139 -16.16 2.67 16.13
C ASP A 139 -15.26 3.91 16.28
N ALA A 140 -15.76 4.95 16.96
CA ALA A 140 -15.04 6.20 17.13
C ALA A 140 -13.68 6.04 17.84
N ALA A 141 -13.58 5.11 18.79
CA ALA A 141 -12.34 4.86 19.52
C ALA A 141 -11.27 4.23 18.62
N SER A 142 -11.65 3.23 17.84
CA SER A 142 -10.79 2.53 16.89
C SER A 142 -10.37 3.45 15.72
N MET A 143 -11.27 4.33 15.27
CA MET A 143 -10.93 5.35 14.26
C MET A 143 -9.88 6.34 14.77
N ALA A 144 -9.94 6.73 16.05
CA ALA A 144 -8.99 7.65 16.64
C ALA A 144 -7.56 7.06 16.74
N THR A 145 -7.46 5.73 16.90
CA THR A 145 -6.18 5.01 17.05
C THR A 145 -5.65 4.38 15.77
N LEU A 146 -6.23 4.69 14.60
CA LEU A 146 -5.73 4.20 13.31
C LEU A 146 -4.25 4.51 13.13
N ASP A 147 -3.48 3.49 12.73
CA ASP A 147 -2.07 3.67 12.40
C ASP A 147 -1.89 4.35 11.03
N ASP A 148 -0.66 4.79 10.76
CA ASP A 148 -0.33 5.49 9.51
C ASP A 148 -0.51 4.60 8.27
N ALA A 149 -0.36 3.28 8.39
CA ALA A 149 -0.53 2.36 7.27
C ALA A 149 -2.01 2.20 6.88
N GLU A 150 -2.92 2.09 7.84
CA GLU A 150 -4.36 2.04 7.63
C GLU A 150 -4.88 3.38 7.08
N ARG A 151 -4.42 4.51 7.64
CA ARG A 151 -4.74 5.86 7.13
C ARG A 151 -4.28 6.04 5.69
N LEU A 152 -3.04 5.66 5.40
CA LEU A 152 -2.47 5.73 4.05
C LEU A 152 -3.23 4.83 3.08
N LYS A 153 -3.55 3.60 3.48
CA LYS A 153 -4.34 2.67 2.68
C LYS A 153 -5.73 3.24 2.36
N PHE A 154 -6.39 3.86 3.33
CA PHE A 154 -7.68 4.53 3.10
C PHE A 154 -7.56 5.66 2.07
N CYS A 155 -6.60 6.57 2.26
CA CYS A 155 -6.39 7.70 1.36
C CYS A 155 -6.00 7.24 -0.05
N TYR A 156 -5.15 6.23 -0.17
CA TYR A 156 -4.73 5.68 -1.46
C TYR A 156 -5.90 5.07 -2.25
N ASN A 157 -6.77 4.30 -1.59
CA ASN A 157 -7.92 3.66 -2.25
C ASN A 157 -9.08 4.64 -2.54
N ASN A 158 -9.12 5.78 -1.85
CA ASN A 158 -10.15 6.81 -2.04
C ASN A 158 -9.63 8.11 -2.66
N LYS A 159 -8.39 8.13 -3.15
CA LYS A 159 -7.67 9.33 -3.59
C LYS A 159 -8.51 10.27 -4.45
N ARG A 160 -9.12 9.75 -5.53
CA ARG A 160 -9.93 10.55 -6.45
C ARG A 160 -11.09 11.28 -5.74
N PHE A 161 -11.84 10.55 -4.91
CA PHE A 161 -12.95 11.13 -4.15
C PHE A 161 -12.43 12.16 -3.14
N LEU A 162 -11.34 11.85 -2.44
CA LEU A 162 -10.76 12.75 -1.44
C LEU A 162 -10.18 14.02 -2.07
N THR A 163 -9.61 13.95 -3.28
CA THR A 163 -9.19 15.13 -4.04
C THR A 163 -10.39 16.03 -4.38
N GLU A 164 -11.49 15.44 -4.84
CA GLU A 164 -12.73 16.16 -5.14
C GLU A 164 -13.31 16.82 -3.88
N LEU A 165 -13.28 16.10 -2.76
CA LEU A 165 -13.69 16.61 -1.46
C LEU A 165 -12.78 17.73 -0.97
N LEU A 166 -11.46 17.60 -1.11
CA LEU A 166 -10.51 18.66 -0.74
C LEU A 166 -10.82 19.95 -1.51
N LEU A 167 -11.08 19.87 -2.81
CA LEU A 167 -11.46 21.04 -3.61
C LEU A 167 -12.77 21.68 -3.14
N ARG A 168 -13.75 20.88 -2.74
CA ARG A 168 -14.99 21.41 -2.13
C ARG A 168 -14.70 22.20 -0.84
N TYR A 169 -13.78 21.71 0.00
CA TYR A 169 -13.34 22.45 1.19
C TYR A 169 -12.66 23.78 0.82
N VAL A 170 -11.77 23.77 -0.18
CA VAL A 170 -11.10 24.99 -0.69
C VAL A 170 -12.11 26.02 -1.19
N ASN A 171 -13.17 25.55 -1.85
CA ASN A 171 -14.25 26.39 -2.38
C ASN A 171 -15.33 26.76 -1.34
N GLY A 172 -15.14 26.44 -0.06
CA GLY A 172 -16.08 26.78 1.00
C GLY A 172 -17.41 25.99 0.97
N GLN A 173 -17.39 24.77 0.40
CA GLN A 173 -18.56 23.87 0.29
C GLN A 173 -18.29 22.49 0.95
N PRO A 174 -17.94 22.43 2.26
CA PRO A 174 -17.41 21.22 2.91
C PRO A 174 -18.45 20.13 3.18
N THR A 175 -19.75 20.45 3.05
CA THR A 175 -20.84 19.54 3.38
C THR A 175 -20.92 18.39 2.38
N VAL A 176 -20.96 17.16 2.88
CA VAL A 176 -21.18 15.96 2.07
C VAL A 176 -22.23 15.11 2.75
N THR A 177 -23.22 14.66 2.00
CA THR A 177 -24.23 13.73 2.49
C THR A 177 -23.77 12.27 2.31
N PRO A 178 -24.21 11.31 3.14
CA PRO A 178 -23.86 9.89 2.96
C PRO A 178 -24.18 9.33 1.55
N SER A 179 -25.19 9.90 0.90
CA SER A 179 -25.57 9.59 -0.49
C SER A 179 -24.51 10.06 -1.50
N GLU A 180 -23.95 11.25 -1.34
CA GLU A 180 -22.89 11.80 -2.21
C GLU A 180 -21.58 11.03 -2.09
N VAL A 181 -21.27 10.49 -0.90
CA VAL A 181 -20.06 9.71 -0.65
C VAL A 181 -20.03 8.41 -1.47
N ASN A 182 -21.20 7.84 -1.75
CA ASN A 182 -21.34 6.59 -2.51
C ASN A 182 -21.27 6.77 -4.04
N ILE A 183 -21.52 7.98 -4.54
CA ILE A 183 -21.49 8.24 -5.98
C ILE A 183 -20.04 8.17 -6.45
N GLY A 184 -19.76 7.26 -7.39
CA GLY A 184 -18.47 7.23 -8.07
C GLY A 184 -18.26 8.55 -8.80
N SER A 185 -17.13 9.21 -8.56
CA SER A 185 -16.74 10.41 -9.31
C SER A 185 -16.83 10.11 -10.81
N SER A 186 -17.75 10.79 -11.50
CA SER A 186 -18.03 10.63 -12.94
C SER A 186 -17.25 11.65 -13.77
N ARG A 187 -16.78 12.75 -13.16
CA ARG A 187 -16.07 13.82 -13.86
C ARG A 187 -14.60 13.46 -14.05
N GLU A 188 -14.17 13.41 -15.31
CA GLU A 188 -12.76 13.49 -15.64
C GLU A 188 -12.25 14.84 -15.12
N PHE A 189 -11.30 14.80 -14.20
CA PHE A 189 -10.66 16.02 -13.74
C PHE A 189 -9.73 16.51 -14.84
N PRO A 190 -9.82 17.77 -15.27
CA PRO A 190 -8.69 18.39 -15.95
C PRO A 190 -7.58 18.54 -14.90
N ASP A 191 -6.63 17.60 -14.90
CA ASP A 191 -5.53 17.46 -13.93
C ASP A 191 -4.70 18.77 -13.80
N ASP A 192 -4.74 19.63 -14.82
CA ASP A 192 -3.88 20.82 -14.94
C ASP A 192 -4.36 22.04 -14.13
N ASP A 193 -5.66 22.23 -13.87
CA ASP A 193 -6.19 23.44 -13.20
C ASP A 193 -6.37 23.27 -11.68
N VAL A 194 -6.26 22.02 -11.21
CA VAL A 194 -6.49 21.60 -9.83
C VAL A 194 -5.23 21.73 -8.97
N MET A 195 -4.08 21.35 -9.52
CA MET A 195 -2.81 21.33 -8.78
C MET A 195 -2.35 22.71 -8.28
N PRO A 196 -2.50 23.82 -9.03
CA PRO A 196 -2.14 25.15 -8.52
C PRO A 196 -2.92 25.53 -7.26
N GLN A 197 -4.21 25.17 -7.18
CA GLN A 197 -5.04 25.44 -6.00
C GLN A 197 -4.60 24.61 -4.78
N ILE A 198 -4.22 23.35 -5.02
CA ILE A 198 -3.70 22.44 -3.98
C ILE A 198 -2.33 22.90 -3.47
N LEU A 199 -1.44 23.32 -4.37
CA LEU A 199 -0.10 23.84 -4.03
C LEU A 199 -0.16 25.17 -3.25
N ALA A 200 -1.21 25.97 -3.48
CA ALA A 200 -1.40 27.25 -2.80
C ALA A 200 -1.96 27.13 -1.37
N LEU A 201 -2.34 25.92 -0.92
CA LEU A 201 -2.88 25.73 0.44
C LEU A 201 -1.79 25.96 1.50
N LYS A 202 -2.14 26.73 2.53
CA LYS A 202 -1.24 27.09 3.63
C LYS A 202 -1.46 26.19 4.85
N GLU A 203 -0.40 25.95 5.63
CA GLU A 203 -0.43 25.13 6.85
C GLU A 203 -1.62 25.42 7.79
N PRO A 204 -1.97 26.68 8.13
CA PRO A 204 -3.09 26.94 9.05
C PRO A 204 -4.46 26.51 8.51
N PHE A 205 -4.61 26.35 7.20
CA PHE A 205 -5.83 25.80 6.60
C PHE A 205 -5.80 24.27 6.68
N LEU A 206 -4.66 23.65 6.35
CA LEU A 206 -4.48 22.20 6.36
C LEU A 206 -4.70 21.60 7.75
N GLU A 207 -4.19 22.22 8.80
CA GLU A 207 -4.35 21.75 10.19
C GLU A 207 -5.82 21.67 10.65
N ARG A 208 -6.72 22.44 10.02
CA ARG A 208 -8.17 22.43 10.31
C ARG A 208 -8.92 21.34 9.55
N LEU A 209 -8.29 20.72 8.55
CA LEU A 209 -8.93 19.69 7.75
C LEU A 209 -8.94 18.34 8.50
N PRO A 210 -9.92 17.46 8.23
CA PRO A 210 -9.85 16.08 8.68
C PRO A 210 -8.57 15.37 8.21
N TRP A 211 -8.08 14.40 9.00
CA TRP A 211 -6.82 13.69 8.74
C TRP A 211 -6.72 13.13 7.31
N TYR A 212 -7.82 12.65 6.74
CA TYR A 212 -7.84 12.07 5.40
C TYR A 212 -7.63 13.10 4.29
N LEU A 213 -8.00 14.37 4.51
CA LEU A 213 -7.75 15.47 3.60
C LEU A 213 -6.34 16.02 3.74
N GLN A 214 -5.81 16.08 4.96
CA GLN A 214 -4.39 16.41 5.19
C GLN A 214 -3.48 15.39 4.48
N LEU A 215 -3.79 14.10 4.63
CA LEU A 215 -3.00 13.04 4.04
C LEU A 215 -3.14 12.98 2.52
N VAL A 216 -4.34 13.18 1.95
CA VAL A 216 -4.49 13.23 0.47
C VAL A 216 -3.75 14.42 -0.14
N HIS A 217 -3.74 15.58 0.54
CA HIS A 217 -2.95 16.74 0.10
C HIS A 217 -1.46 16.39 0.04
N THR A 218 -0.93 15.78 1.10
CA THR A 218 0.47 15.31 1.14
C THR A 218 0.78 14.34 -0.01
N LEU A 219 -0.12 13.39 -0.30
CA LEU A 219 0.05 12.46 -1.42
C LEU A 219 0.05 13.17 -2.79
N LEU A 220 -0.79 14.18 -2.97
CA LEU A 220 -0.86 14.94 -4.22
C LEU A 220 0.41 15.78 -4.44
N LEU A 221 0.95 16.38 -3.38
CA LEU A 221 2.25 17.07 -3.43
C LEU A 221 3.38 16.12 -3.84
N ARG A 222 3.46 14.94 -3.23
CA ARG A 222 4.49 13.95 -3.56
C ARG A 222 4.38 13.47 -5.00
N ASP A 223 3.18 13.21 -5.50
CA ASP A 223 3.00 12.80 -6.89
C ASP A 223 3.39 13.90 -7.87
N TYR A 224 3.13 15.17 -7.53
CA TYR A 224 3.55 16.32 -8.33
C TYR A 224 5.08 16.47 -8.35
N GLU A 225 5.74 16.42 -7.19
CA GLU A 225 7.20 16.46 -7.08
C GLU A 225 7.87 15.33 -7.87
N LEU A 226 7.31 14.12 -7.84
CA LEU A 226 7.86 12.99 -8.60
C LEU A 226 7.73 13.20 -10.11
N LYS A 227 6.60 13.73 -10.58
CA LYS A 227 6.40 14.06 -12.01
C LYS A 227 7.35 15.16 -12.50
N GLU A 228 7.67 16.17 -11.68
CA GLU A 228 8.62 17.22 -12.07
C GLU A 228 10.08 16.75 -12.11
N ASN A 229 10.42 15.67 -11.39
CA ASN A 229 11.78 15.13 -11.30
C ASN A 229 12.08 14.01 -12.31
N GLU A 230 11.11 13.62 -13.14
CA GLU A 230 11.24 12.63 -14.24
C GLU A 230 11.59 13.28 -15.58
#